data_AF-A0A8J5RS02-F1
#
_entry.id   AF-A0A8J5RS02-F1
#
_cell.length_a   1.000
_cell.length_b   1.000
_cell.length_c   1.000
_cell.angle_alpha   90.00
_cell.angle_beta   90.00
_cell.angle_gamma   90.00
#
_symmetry.space_group_name_H-M   'P 1'
#
loop_
_entity.id
_entity.type
_entity.pdbx_description
1 polymer ?
#
loop_
_entity_poly.entity_id
_entity_poly.type
_entity_poly.pdbx_seq_one_letter_code
_entity_poly.pdbx_strand_id
1 'polypeptide(L)'
;MGALLPYLIKRSEIIEIVGASDIIFALSQSGVCAAFSRVSNQRICFLNGRPDEVIRSLFYNKNNDSLITVSVYGSENFSALRCRTTPIEYIRRAKPDAGFPLFETESLKWPGFVEFDDVNGKVLTYSAQDSTYKVFDLKNYTLVYSISDKNVQEIKISPGIMLLIYSRKKSCIPLEILSIEDGKCLKSFKHLLHRNKKVDFIEQFNEKLLIKQEGENLQILDVRNFQSIEVSRSEFVTPSAFIFLYEMQLFLTFRSRNQDLIISYCKADPNDPSSEENACSINISEILTGKCLAKIKAGSLCKQKNSSKFQSTPSEALGDITALYYDEEREEIYTGNRQGFLHVWSN
;
A
#
# COMPACT_ATOMS: atom_id res chain seq x y z
N MET A 1 -25.32 -19.56 9.33
CA MET A 1 -25.18 -18.21 9.91
C MET A 1 -23.89 -18.18 10.72
N GLY A 2 -22.85 -17.50 10.22
CA GLY A 2 -21.62 -17.32 10.99
C GLY A 2 -21.86 -16.36 12.15
N ALA A 3 -21.35 -16.69 13.34
CA ALA A 3 -21.43 -15.81 14.49
C ALA A 3 -20.59 -14.55 14.24
N LEU A 4 -21.10 -13.38 14.64
CA LEU A 4 -20.38 -12.11 14.61
C LEU A 4 -19.09 -12.26 15.44
N LEU A 5 -17.94 -11.99 14.83
CA LEU A 5 -16.67 -12.08 15.54
C LEU A 5 -16.62 -10.98 16.62
N PRO A 6 -16.55 -11.32 17.93
CA PRO A 6 -16.76 -10.35 19.01
C PRO A 6 -15.80 -9.15 18.99
N TYR A 7 -14.61 -9.32 18.40
CA TYR A 7 -13.61 -8.25 18.29
C TYR A 7 -13.96 -7.21 17.23
N LEU A 8 -14.79 -7.52 16.24
CA LEU A 8 -15.28 -6.56 15.23
C LEU A 8 -16.23 -5.51 15.84
N ILE A 9 -16.76 -5.77 17.04
CA ILE A 9 -17.69 -4.89 17.74
C ILE A 9 -16.94 -3.76 18.47
N LYS A 10 -15.66 -3.98 18.80
CA LYS A 10 -14.85 -3.01 19.52
C LYS A 10 -14.16 -2.07 18.53
N ARG A 11 -14.11 -0.80 18.89
CA ARG A 11 -13.28 0.17 18.18
C ARG A 11 -11.81 -0.25 18.30
N SER A 12 -11.08 -0.19 17.19
CA SER A 12 -9.65 -0.45 17.12
C SER A 12 -8.97 0.64 16.31
N GLU A 13 -7.65 0.67 16.40
CA GLU A 13 -6.73 1.46 15.57
C GLU A 13 -7.16 1.54 14.10
N ILE A 14 -7.06 2.72 13.49
CA ILE A 14 -7.18 2.90 12.04
C ILE A 14 -5.83 2.62 11.40
N ILE A 15 -5.79 1.72 10.41
CA ILE A 15 -4.55 1.28 9.75
C ILE A 15 -4.44 1.75 8.30
N GLU A 16 -5.56 2.14 7.68
CA GLU A 16 -5.57 2.58 6.28
C GLU A 16 -6.72 3.57 6.07
N ILE A 17 -6.45 4.62 5.28
CA ILE A 17 -7.44 5.63 4.88
C ILE A 17 -7.36 5.79 3.36
N VAL A 18 -8.50 5.71 2.70
CA VAL A 18 -8.61 5.87 1.24
C VAL A 18 -9.68 6.91 0.94
N GLY A 19 -9.38 7.88 0.07
CA GLY A 19 -10.35 8.85 -0.45
C GLY A 19 -10.85 8.47 -1.84
N ALA A 20 -12.16 8.64 -2.06
CA ALA A 20 -12.81 8.57 -3.37
C ALA A 20 -13.81 9.73 -3.51
N SER A 21 -13.40 10.79 -4.20
CA SER A 21 -14.19 12.02 -4.43
C SER A 21 -14.66 12.70 -3.13
N ASP A 22 -15.89 12.43 -2.70
CA ASP A 22 -16.52 13.01 -1.51
C ASP A 22 -16.68 11.98 -0.38
N ILE A 23 -16.07 10.81 -0.51
CA ILE A 23 -16.13 9.73 0.47
C ILE A 23 -14.72 9.43 1.00
N ILE A 24 -14.63 9.31 2.32
CA ILE A 24 -13.43 8.81 3.00
C ILE A 24 -13.73 7.45 3.59
N PHE A 25 -12.88 6.50 3.29
CA PHE A 25 -12.88 5.16 3.85
C PHE A 25 -11.83 5.08 4.95
N ALA A 26 -12.19 4.51 6.09
CA ALA A 26 -11.25 4.20 7.16
C ALA A 26 -11.35 2.71 7.50
N LEU A 27 -10.24 1.99 7.33
CA LEU A 27 -10.10 0.60 7.70
C LEU A 27 -9.45 0.50 9.08
N SER A 28 -10.10 -0.23 9.98
CA SER A 28 -9.57 -0.52 11.30
C SER A 28 -8.71 -1.79 11.31
N GLN A 29 -7.80 -1.91 12.28
CA GLN A 29 -6.98 -3.09 12.51
C GLN A 29 -7.80 -4.38 12.70
N SER A 30 -9.00 -4.26 13.28
CA SER A 30 -9.93 -5.38 13.41
C SER A 30 -10.52 -5.85 12.06
N GLY A 31 -10.34 -5.07 10.99
CA GLY A 31 -10.82 -5.35 9.63
C GLY A 31 -12.22 -4.81 9.37
N VAL A 32 -12.69 -3.84 10.16
CA VAL A 32 -13.94 -3.11 9.91
C VAL A 32 -13.64 -1.89 9.07
N CYS A 33 -14.32 -1.76 7.93
CA CYS A 33 -14.20 -0.58 7.08
C CYS A 33 -15.46 0.28 7.19
N ALA A 34 -15.30 1.56 7.49
CA ALA A 34 -16.39 2.54 7.49
C ALA A 34 -16.20 3.57 6.38
N ALA A 35 -17.30 3.97 5.74
CA ALA A 35 -17.35 5.03 4.75
C ALA A 35 -17.98 6.29 5.34
N PHE A 36 -17.39 7.46 5.12
CA PHE A 36 -17.82 8.75 5.63
C PHE A 36 -18.02 9.72 4.48
N SER A 37 -19.14 10.43 4.44
CA SER A 37 -19.36 11.50 3.47
C SER A 37 -18.69 12.78 3.94
N ARG A 38 -17.92 13.42 3.07
CA ARG A 38 -17.36 14.76 3.25
C ARG A 38 -18.37 15.87 3.07
N VAL A 39 -19.52 15.58 2.45
CA VAL A 39 -20.60 16.55 2.32
C VAL A 39 -21.36 16.70 3.64
N SER A 40 -21.70 15.58 4.29
CA SER A 40 -22.46 15.60 5.54
C SER A 40 -21.60 15.48 6.81
N ASN A 41 -20.32 15.11 6.67
CA ASN A 41 -19.44 14.70 7.77
C ASN A 41 -20.04 13.60 8.65
N GLN A 42 -20.84 12.71 8.05
CA GLN A 42 -21.45 11.57 8.72
C GLN A 42 -21.01 10.25 8.08
N ARG A 43 -21.04 9.19 8.89
CA ARG A 43 -20.83 7.84 8.40
C ARG A 43 -21.99 7.43 7.49
N ILE A 44 -21.66 7.00 6.28
CA ILE A 44 -22.61 6.46 5.31
C ILE A 44 -22.97 5.02 5.70
N CYS A 45 -21.98 4.14 5.77
CA CYS A 45 -22.17 2.72 6.07
C CYS A 45 -20.87 2.06 6.55
N PHE A 46 -20.97 0.80 6.98
CA PHE A 46 -19.84 -0.12 7.07
C PHE A 46 -19.79 -0.96 5.81
N LEU A 47 -18.60 -1.26 5.29
CA LEU A 47 -18.45 -1.99 4.04
C LEU A 47 -18.46 -3.51 4.20
N ASN A 48 -18.23 -4.02 5.41
CA ASN A 48 -18.29 -5.46 5.70
C ASN A 48 -19.70 -5.98 5.38
N GLY A 49 -19.80 -6.90 4.43
CA GLY A 49 -21.02 -7.57 4.01
C GLY A 49 -21.38 -8.78 4.86
N ARG A 50 -20.42 -9.37 5.60
CA ARG A 50 -20.67 -10.51 6.50
C ARG A 50 -20.14 -10.31 7.92
N PRO A 51 -20.77 -10.94 8.94
CA PRO A 51 -20.33 -10.84 10.34
C PRO A 51 -18.94 -11.43 10.64
N ASP A 52 -18.46 -12.30 9.75
CA ASP A 52 -17.15 -12.96 9.85
C ASP A 52 -16.13 -12.45 8.82
N GLU A 53 -16.48 -11.38 8.08
CA GLU A 53 -15.60 -10.73 7.12
C GLU A 53 -14.61 -9.81 7.82
N VAL A 54 -13.34 -9.96 7.48
CA VAL A 54 -12.24 -9.11 7.94
C VAL A 54 -11.57 -8.52 6.71
N ILE A 55 -11.77 -7.22 6.47
CA ILE A 55 -11.14 -6.50 5.36
C ILE A 55 -9.67 -6.27 5.73
N ARG A 56 -8.77 -6.47 4.76
CA ARG A 56 -7.31 -6.37 4.93
C ARG A 56 -6.68 -5.25 4.16
N SER A 57 -7.29 -4.83 3.06
CA SER A 57 -6.80 -3.73 2.22
C SER A 57 -7.94 -3.12 1.42
N LEU A 58 -7.80 -1.83 1.13
CA LEU A 58 -8.68 -1.05 0.29
C LEU A 58 -7.93 -0.57 -0.96
N PHE A 59 -8.62 -0.50 -2.10
CA PHE A 59 -8.07 0.11 -3.30
C PHE A 59 -9.16 0.89 -4.04
N TYR A 60 -8.98 2.20 -4.20
CA TYR A 60 -9.89 3.00 -5.00
C TYR A 60 -9.49 2.94 -6.47
N ASN A 61 -10.30 2.27 -7.29
CA ASN A 61 -10.09 2.16 -8.71
C ASN A 61 -10.68 3.36 -9.45
N LYS A 62 -9.82 4.34 -9.75
CA LYS A 62 -10.16 5.54 -10.53
C LYS A 62 -10.64 5.23 -11.94
N ASN A 63 -10.28 4.07 -12.51
CA ASN A 63 -10.63 3.70 -13.90
C ASN A 63 -12.12 3.42 -14.11
N ASN A 64 -12.83 2.99 -13.05
CA ASN A 64 -14.24 2.62 -13.13
C ASN A 64 -15.06 3.11 -11.93
N ASP A 65 -14.52 4.07 -11.17
CA ASP A 65 -15.17 4.71 -10.01
C ASP A 65 -15.74 3.68 -9.02
N SER A 66 -14.87 2.77 -8.56
CA SER A 66 -15.23 1.72 -7.61
C SER A 66 -14.19 1.54 -6.52
N LEU A 67 -14.63 1.11 -5.34
CA LEU A 67 -13.76 0.68 -4.28
C LEU A 67 -13.62 -0.85 -4.33
N ILE A 68 -12.38 -1.33 -4.34
CA ILE A 68 -12.06 -2.74 -4.20
C ILE A 68 -11.69 -3.02 -2.74
N THR A 69 -12.32 -4.03 -2.15
CA THR A 69 -11.97 -4.55 -0.82
C THR A 69 -11.35 -5.93 -0.96
N VAL A 70 -10.22 -6.16 -0.30
CA VAL A 70 -9.62 -7.50 -0.16
C VAL A 70 -9.90 -8.00 1.25
N SER A 71 -10.68 -9.07 1.34
CA SER A 71 -11.17 -9.61 2.61
C SER A 71 -10.73 -11.06 2.83
N VAL A 72 -10.70 -11.46 4.10
CA VAL A 72 -10.65 -12.87 4.52
C VAL A 72 -11.87 -13.17 5.39
N TYR A 73 -12.31 -14.43 5.42
CA TYR A 73 -13.53 -14.83 6.13
C TYR A 73 -13.24 -15.83 7.24
N GLY A 74 -13.86 -15.63 8.40
CA GLY A 74 -13.78 -16.57 9.53
C GLY A 74 -14.31 -17.96 9.17
N SER A 75 -15.39 -18.05 8.37
CA SER A 75 -15.90 -19.33 7.88
C SER A 75 -14.92 -20.11 6.99
N GLU A 76 -13.91 -19.43 6.44
CA GLU A 76 -12.86 -20.03 5.60
C GLU A 76 -11.52 -20.11 6.35
N ASN A 77 -11.53 -20.06 7.69
CA ASN A 77 -10.35 -20.03 8.55
C ASN A 77 -9.35 -18.92 8.19
N PHE A 78 -9.84 -17.80 7.63
CA PHE A 78 -9.04 -16.69 7.13
C PHE A 78 -7.97 -17.10 6.10
N SER A 79 -8.18 -18.20 5.37
CA SER A 79 -7.14 -18.84 4.56
C SER A 79 -7.04 -18.32 3.12
N ALA A 80 -8.11 -17.71 2.60
CA ALA A 80 -8.21 -17.26 1.22
C ALA A 80 -8.58 -15.77 1.15
N LEU A 81 -7.89 -15.04 0.28
CA LEU A 81 -8.23 -13.67 -0.07
C LEU A 81 -9.42 -13.66 -1.02
N ARG A 82 -10.38 -12.78 -0.75
CA ARG A 82 -11.57 -12.55 -1.57
C ARG A 82 -11.62 -11.08 -1.96
N CYS A 83 -11.68 -10.83 -3.25
CA CYS A 83 -11.78 -9.48 -3.79
C CYS A 83 -13.24 -9.15 -4.11
N ARG A 84 -13.66 -7.93 -3.81
CA ARG A 84 -14.97 -7.40 -4.20
C ARG A 84 -14.80 -5.97 -4.68
N THR A 85 -15.33 -5.66 -5.87
CA THR A 85 -15.50 -4.28 -6.34
C THR A 85 -16.88 -3.77 -5.97
N THR A 86 -16.97 -2.56 -5.45
CA THR A 86 -18.21 -1.89 -5.12
C THR A 86 -18.20 -0.50 -5.73
N PRO A 87 -19.05 -0.20 -6.72
CA PRO A 87 -19.16 1.14 -7.28
C PRO A 87 -19.38 2.20 -6.19
N ILE A 88 -18.71 3.35 -6.31
CA ILE A 88 -18.82 4.43 -5.32
C ILE A 88 -20.27 4.88 -5.15
N GLU A 89 -21.05 4.88 -6.24
CA GLU A 89 -22.48 5.20 -6.19
C GLU A 89 -23.30 4.24 -5.31
N TYR A 90 -22.95 2.95 -5.24
CA TYR A 90 -23.64 2.00 -4.38
C TYR A 90 -23.31 2.26 -2.90
N ILE A 91 -22.05 2.61 -2.63
CA ILE A 91 -21.60 3.02 -1.31
C ILE A 91 -22.31 4.30 -0.86
N ARG A 92 -22.45 5.33 -1.73
CA ARG A 92 -23.20 6.56 -1.44
C ARG A 92 -24.63 6.28 -0.98
N ARG A 93 -25.26 5.27 -1.58
CA ARG A 93 -26.63 4.82 -1.25
C ARG A 93 -26.69 3.87 -0.04
N ALA A 94 -25.58 3.69 0.68
CA ALA A 94 -25.44 2.76 1.80
C ALA A 94 -25.79 1.30 1.43
N LYS A 95 -25.43 0.87 0.21
CA LYS A 95 -25.63 -0.50 -0.30
C LYS A 95 -24.30 -1.17 -0.66
N PRO A 96 -23.39 -1.37 0.32
CA PRO A 96 -22.08 -1.96 0.04
C PRO A 96 -22.18 -3.43 -0.39
N ASP A 97 -23.24 -4.14 0.00
CA ASP A 97 -23.53 -5.53 -0.34
C ASP A 97 -23.87 -5.76 -1.82
N ALA A 98 -24.21 -4.70 -2.56
CA ALA A 98 -24.46 -4.75 -4.00
C ALA A 98 -23.19 -4.80 -4.86
N GLY A 99 -22.01 -4.92 -4.24
CA GLY A 99 -20.73 -5.10 -4.94
C GLY A 99 -20.63 -6.46 -5.63
N PHE A 100 -19.68 -6.56 -6.56
CA PHE A 100 -19.44 -7.75 -7.37
C PHE A 100 -18.15 -8.43 -6.91
N PRO A 101 -18.15 -9.76 -6.75
CA PRO A 101 -16.91 -10.48 -6.48
C PRO A 101 -15.95 -10.38 -7.68
N LEU A 102 -14.66 -10.33 -7.39
CA LEU A 102 -13.60 -10.34 -8.38
C LEU A 102 -12.74 -11.59 -8.21
N PHE A 103 -12.22 -12.10 -9.34
CA PHE A 103 -11.24 -13.19 -9.37
C PHE A 103 -11.74 -14.47 -8.65
N GLU A 104 -13.04 -14.78 -8.74
CA GLU A 104 -13.64 -15.95 -8.06
C GLU A 104 -13.03 -17.28 -8.51
N THR A 105 -12.49 -17.32 -9.73
CA THR A 105 -11.78 -18.48 -10.29
C THR A 105 -10.38 -18.64 -9.73
N GLU A 106 -9.84 -17.64 -9.02
CA GLU A 106 -8.47 -17.64 -8.52
C GLU A 106 -8.37 -18.21 -7.10
N SER A 107 -7.38 -19.08 -6.88
CA SER A 107 -7.06 -19.63 -5.56
C SER A 107 -6.04 -18.74 -4.85
N LEU A 108 -6.50 -17.63 -4.27
CA LEU A 108 -5.66 -16.65 -3.59
C LEU A 108 -5.41 -17.02 -2.11
N LYS A 109 -4.79 -18.18 -1.88
CA LYS A 109 -4.38 -18.64 -0.54
C LYS A 109 -2.90 -18.41 -0.35
N TRP A 110 -2.48 -17.95 0.84
CA TRP A 110 -1.07 -17.75 1.15
C TRP A 110 -0.23 -18.98 0.76
N PRO A 111 0.92 -18.81 0.06
CA PRO A 111 1.59 -17.55 -0.28
C PRO A 111 1.09 -16.83 -1.57
N GLY A 112 -0.07 -17.21 -2.10
CA GLY A 112 -0.76 -16.49 -3.17
C GLY A 112 -1.23 -15.09 -2.75
N PHE A 113 -1.30 -14.19 -3.72
CA PHE A 113 -1.59 -12.77 -3.49
C PHE A 113 -2.35 -12.13 -4.66
N VAL A 114 -2.82 -10.91 -4.43
CA VAL A 114 -3.37 -9.99 -5.43
C VAL A 114 -2.73 -8.62 -5.23
N GLU A 115 -2.32 -7.98 -6.32
CA GLU A 115 -1.70 -6.65 -6.33
C GLU A 115 -2.39 -5.80 -7.41
N PHE A 116 -2.81 -4.60 -7.02
CA PHE A 116 -3.47 -3.64 -7.91
C PHE A 116 -2.44 -2.58 -8.33
N ASP A 117 -2.15 -2.52 -9.61
CA ASP A 117 -1.17 -1.62 -10.20
C ASP A 117 -1.90 -0.54 -11.01
N ASP A 118 -2.12 0.62 -10.38
CA ASP A 118 -2.76 1.76 -11.01
C ASP A 118 -1.88 2.44 -12.06
N VAL A 119 -0.55 2.33 -11.93
CA VAL A 119 0.43 2.90 -12.87
C VAL A 119 0.36 2.21 -14.22
N ASN A 120 0.32 0.88 -14.24
CA ASN A 120 0.21 0.08 -15.46
C ASN A 120 -1.24 -0.24 -15.84
N GLY A 121 -2.20 0.10 -14.98
CA GLY A 121 -3.61 -0.23 -15.18
C GLY A 121 -3.85 -1.74 -15.21
N LYS A 122 -3.13 -2.52 -14.38
CA LYS A 122 -3.23 -3.97 -14.33
C LYS A 122 -3.52 -4.47 -12.90
N VAL A 123 -3.95 -5.72 -12.82
CA VAL A 123 -4.01 -6.48 -11.56
C VAL A 123 -3.18 -7.74 -11.73
N LEU A 124 -2.23 -7.97 -10.83
CA LEU A 124 -1.45 -9.21 -10.78
C LEU A 124 -2.02 -10.11 -9.69
N THR A 125 -2.32 -11.36 -10.03
CA THR A 125 -2.63 -12.40 -9.05
C THR A 125 -1.65 -13.54 -9.13
N TYR A 126 -1.34 -14.16 -8.00
CA TYR A 126 -0.57 -15.39 -7.92
C TYR A 126 -1.35 -16.49 -7.19
N SER A 127 -1.55 -17.63 -7.87
CA SER A 127 -2.03 -18.87 -7.25
C SER A 127 -0.85 -19.77 -6.92
N ALA A 128 -0.56 -19.93 -5.64
CA ALA A 128 0.51 -20.83 -5.18
C ALA A 128 0.20 -22.31 -5.48
N GLN A 129 -1.08 -22.68 -5.44
CA GLN A 129 -1.56 -24.02 -5.76
C GLN A 129 -1.27 -24.39 -7.22
N ASP A 130 -1.49 -23.44 -8.13
CA ASP A 130 -1.35 -23.67 -9.57
C ASP A 130 0.02 -23.21 -10.09
N SER A 131 0.86 -22.61 -9.23
CA SER A 131 2.13 -21.97 -9.58
C SER A 131 1.97 -21.05 -10.81
N THR A 132 0.89 -20.26 -10.82
CA THR A 132 0.48 -19.48 -11.98
C THR A 132 0.22 -18.04 -11.57
N TYR A 133 0.84 -17.13 -12.30
CA TYR A 133 0.54 -15.72 -12.27
C TYR A 133 -0.48 -15.39 -13.36
N LYS A 134 -1.40 -14.48 -13.07
CA LYS A 134 -2.35 -13.95 -14.05
C LYS A 134 -2.37 -12.45 -13.99
N VAL A 135 -2.43 -11.83 -15.16
CA VAL A 135 -2.50 -10.38 -15.33
C VAL A 135 -3.86 -10.04 -15.89
N PHE A 136 -4.59 -9.21 -15.17
CA PHE A 136 -5.91 -8.71 -15.56
C PHE A 136 -5.85 -7.22 -15.88
N ASP A 137 -6.74 -6.77 -16.75
CA ASP A 137 -6.97 -5.36 -17.01
C ASP A 137 -7.67 -4.71 -15.80
N LEU A 138 -7.16 -3.59 -15.29
CA LEU A 138 -7.73 -2.96 -14.09
C LEU A 138 -9.07 -2.26 -14.35
N LYS A 139 -9.38 -1.90 -15.60
CA LYS A 139 -10.61 -1.18 -15.94
C LYS A 139 -11.82 -2.11 -15.95
N ASN A 140 -11.68 -3.30 -16.52
CA ASN A 140 -12.79 -4.25 -16.71
C ASN A 140 -12.56 -5.63 -16.07
N TYR A 141 -11.41 -5.85 -15.42
CA TYR A 141 -11.05 -7.09 -14.74
C TYR A 141 -10.96 -8.32 -15.65
N THR A 142 -10.82 -8.12 -16.96
CA THR A 142 -10.65 -9.22 -17.92
C THR A 142 -9.23 -9.77 -17.86
N LEU A 143 -9.09 -11.08 -17.99
CA LEU A 143 -7.78 -11.72 -18.07
C LEU A 143 -7.08 -11.31 -19.36
N VAL A 144 -5.86 -10.78 -19.25
CA VAL A 144 -5.02 -10.41 -20.39
C VAL A 144 -4.13 -11.59 -20.78
N TYR A 145 -3.33 -12.09 -19.84
CA TYR A 145 -2.46 -13.25 -20.04
C TYR A 145 -2.12 -13.94 -18.72
N SER A 146 -1.54 -15.14 -18.82
CA SER A 146 -1.10 -15.96 -17.70
C SER A 146 0.35 -16.38 -17.88
N ILE A 147 1.10 -16.46 -16.78
CA ILE A 147 2.47 -16.99 -16.73
C ILE A 147 2.43 -18.22 -15.82
N SER A 148 2.65 -19.40 -16.42
CA SER A 148 2.62 -20.68 -15.72
C SER A 148 3.98 -21.36 -15.85
N ASP A 149 4.98 -20.85 -15.12
CA ASP A 149 6.32 -21.43 -15.06
C ASP A 149 6.76 -21.59 -13.60
N LYS A 150 6.91 -22.84 -13.17
CA LYS A 150 7.33 -23.24 -11.82
C LYS A 150 8.75 -22.80 -11.45
N ASN A 151 9.54 -22.40 -12.43
CA ASN A 151 10.90 -21.93 -12.19
C ASN A 151 10.94 -20.44 -11.84
N VAL A 152 9.87 -19.68 -12.07
CA VAL A 152 9.75 -18.28 -11.64
C VAL A 152 9.66 -18.27 -10.12
N GLN A 153 10.62 -17.62 -9.47
CA GLN A 153 10.63 -17.45 -8.01
C GLN A 153 9.93 -16.17 -7.60
N GLU A 154 10.09 -15.11 -8.40
CA GLU A 154 9.58 -13.80 -8.08
C GLU A 154 9.26 -13.04 -9.36
N ILE A 155 8.24 -12.18 -9.27
CA ILE A 155 7.91 -11.20 -10.29
C ILE A 155 7.99 -9.83 -9.63
N LYS A 156 8.63 -8.88 -10.31
CA LYS A 156 8.63 -7.47 -9.92
C LYS A 156 8.03 -6.65 -11.07
N ILE A 157 7.18 -5.69 -10.73
CA ILE A 157 6.52 -4.82 -11.72
C ILE A 157 7.18 -3.44 -11.70
N SER A 158 7.30 -2.83 -12.87
CA SER A 158 7.69 -1.43 -13.05
C SER A 158 6.90 -0.82 -14.19
N PRO A 159 6.90 0.52 -14.35
CA PRO A 159 6.15 1.15 -15.44
C PRO A 159 6.51 0.54 -16.81
N GLY A 160 5.52 -0.04 -17.48
CA GLY A 160 5.63 -0.64 -18.81
C GLY A 160 6.24 -2.05 -18.86
N ILE A 161 6.83 -2.56 -17.78
CA ILE A 161 7.56 -3.84 -17.80
C ILE A 161 7.33 -4.71 -16.56
N MET A 162 7.53 -6.01 -16.75
CA MET A 162 7.52 -7.01 -15.69
C MET A 162 8.82 -7.80 -15.72
N LEU A 163 9.53 -7.86 -14.59
CA LEU A 163 10.75 -8.64 -14.43
C LEU A 163 10.43 -9.99 -13.78
N LEU A 164 10.69 -11.07 -14.50
CA LEU A 164 10.63 -12.44 -13.99
C LEU A 164 12.03 -12.84 -13.50
N ILE A 165 12.10 -13.21 -12.23
CA ILE A 165 13.31 -13.71 -11.58
C ILE A 165 13.17 -15.22 -11.44
N TYR A 166 14.02 -15.96 -12.14
CA TYR A 166 13.99 -17.41 -12.12
C TYR A 166 14.88 -17.98 -11.04
N SER A 167 14.60 -19.24 -10.70
CA SER A 167 15.43 -20.05 -9.84
C SER A 167 16.88 -20.06 -10.31
N ARG A 168 17.79 -19.77 -9.39
CA ARG A 168 19.24 -19.75 -9.64
C ARG A 168 19.71 -21.05 -10.29
N LYS A 169 20.43 -20.94 -11.41
CA LYS A 169 21.07 -22.06 -12.11
C LYS A 169 22.58 -21.96 -11.98
N LYS A 170 23.18 -22.74 -11.07
CA LYS A 170 24.62 -22.80 -10.82
C LYS A 170 25.22 -21.41 -10.49
N SER A 171 25.89 -20.79 -11.46
CA SER A 171 26.59 -19.51 -11.37
C SER A 171 25.84 -18.36 -12.04
N CYS A 172 24.55 -18.49 -12.25
CA CYS A 172 23.75 -17.42 -12.83
C CYS A 172 22.30 -17.46 -12.35
N ILE A 173 21.65 -16.32 -12.45
CA ILE A 173 20.20 -16.19 -12.33
C ILE A 173 19.66 -15.82 -13.70
N PRO A 174 18.80 -16.67 -14.30
CA PRO A 174 18.05 -16.28 -15.48
C PRO A 174 17.03 -15.20 -15.12
N LEU A 175 16.91 -14.21 -15.99
CA LEU A 175 16.02 -13.07 -15.85
C LEU A 175 15.31 -12.85 -17.19
N GLU A 176 14.01 -12.57 -17.14
CA GLU A 176 13.25 -12.18 -18.33
C GLU A 176 12.46 -10.91 -18.05
N ILE A 177 12.51 -9.98 -19.01
CA ILE A 177 11.71 -8.77 -19.00
C ILE A 177 10.59 -8.99 -20.00
N LEU A 178 9.37 -8.92 -19.50
CA LEU A 178 8.15 -8.96 -20.29
C LEU A 178 7.55 -7.56 -20.40
N SER A 179 6.86 -7.32 -21.49
CA SER A 179 5.90 -6.21 -21.60
C SER A 179 4.74 -6.47 -20.64
N ILE A 180 4.42 -5.51 -19.78
CA ILE A 180 3.27 -5.62 -18.86
C ILE A 180 1.92 -5.59 -19.60
N GLU A 181 1.91 -5.08 -20.84
CA GLU A 181 0.69 -4.91 -21.63
C GLU A 181 0.19 -6.23 -22.22
N ASP A 182 1.10 -7.08 -22.70
CA ASP A 182 0.74 -8.28 -23.46
C ASP A 182 1.55 -9.53 -23.09
N GLY A 183 2.44 -9.43 -22.11
CA GLY A 183 3.26 -10.55 -21.63
C GLY A 183 4.34 -10.99 -22.62
N LYS A 184 4.57 -10.26 -23.72
CA LYS A 184 5.62 -10.61 -24.67
C LYS A 184 6.99 -10.42 -24.04
N CYS A 185 7.88 -11.39 -24.25
CA CYS A 185 9.26 -11.26 -23.85
C CYS A 185 9.95 -10.16 -24.66
N LEU A 186 10.37 -9.10 -23.97
CA LEU A 186 11.16 -8.01 -24.51
C LEU A 186 12.64 -8.39 -24.50
N LYS A 187 13.08 -9.07 -23.44
CA LYS A 187 14.47 -9.49 -23.29
C LYS A 187 14.65 -10.62 -22.28
N SER A 188 15.41 -11.63 -22.66
CA SER A 188 15.93 -12.66 -21.75
C SER A 188 17.44 -12.48 -21.57
N PHE A 189 17.93 -12.57 -20.34
CA PHE A 189 19.36 -12.49 -20.05
C PHE A 189 19.71 -13.31 -18.81
N LYS A 190 21.01 -13.51 -18.58
CA LYS A 190 21.53 -14.23 -17.42
C LYS A 190 22.46 -13.31 -16.68
N HIS A 191 22.17 -13.10 -15.40
CA HIS A 191 23.07 -12.37 -14.53
C HIS A 191 24.04 -13.36 -13.87
N LEU A 192 25.34 -13.11 -13.99
CA LEU A 192 26.39 -13.99 -13.46
C LEU A 192 26.52 -13.79 -11.95
N LEU A 193 26.67 -14.90 -11.24
CA LEU A 193 26.86 -14.91 -9.79
C LEU A 193 28.07 -15.75 -9.41
N HIS A 194 28.70 -15.36 -8.30
CA HIS A 194 29.72 -16.15 -7.64
C HIS A 194 29.14 -17.47 -7.13
N ARG A 195 29.74 -18.60 -7.56
CA ARG A 195 29.22 -19.96 -7.37
C ARG A 195 29.00 -20.37 -5.91
N ASN A 196 29.92 -19.99 -5.03
CA ASN A 196 29.95 -20.46 -3.64
C ASN A 196 29.45 -19.42 -2.64
N LYS A 197 28.75 -18.39 -3.13
CA LYS A 197 28.27 -17.29 -2.30
C LYS A 197 26.76 -17.26 -2.31
N LYS A 198 26.19 -17.08 -1.12
CA LYS A 198 24.76 -16.85 -0.94
C LYS A 198 24.38 -15.53 -1.62
N VAL A 199 23.19 -15.49 -2.19
CA VAL A 199 22.56 -14.23 -2.63
C VAL A 199 21.90 -13.63 -1.40
N ASP A 200 22.33 -12.42 -1.03
CA ASP A 200 21.76 -11.70 0.11
C ASP A 200 20.37 -11.19 -0.27
N PHE A 201 20.25 -10.53 -1.43
CA PHE A 201 18.99 -10.06 -1.99
C PHE A 201 19.09 -9.76 -3.51
N ILE A 202 17.92 -9.71 -4.14
CA ILE A 202 17.71 -9.21 -5.51
C ILE A 202 16.50 -8.28 -5.45
N GLU A 203 16.73 -6.99 -5.65
CA GLU A 203 15.67 -5.99 -5.54
C GLU A 203 15.60 -5.12 -6.78
N GLN A 204 14.39 -4.73 -7.18
CA GLN A 204 14.20 -3.79 -8.27
C GLN A 204 13.78 -2.44 -7.69
N PHE A 205 14.48 -1.39 -8.11
CA PHE A 205 14.14 0.00 -7.82
C PHE A 205 14.03 0.76 -9.14
N ASN A 206 12.79 1.02 -9.57
CA ASN A 206 12.50 1.53 -10.91
C ASN A 206 13.17 0.65 -11.98
N GLU A 207 14.11 1.26 -12.71
CA GLU A 207 14.84 0.64 -13.81
C GLU A 207 16.17 0.01 -13.38
N LYS A 208 16.41 -0.08 -12.07
CA LYS A 208 17.66 -0.59 -11.50
C LYS A 208 17.40 -1.90 -10.78
N LEU A 209 18.10 -2.94 -11.20
CA LEU A 209 18.14 -4.23 -10.53
C LEU A 209 19.39 -4.29 -9.65
N LEU A 210 19.17 -4.35 -8.34
CA LEU A 210 20.20 -4.41 -7.32
C LEU A 210 20.40 -5.87 -6.92
N ILE A 211 21.63 -6.36 -7.03
CA ILE A 211 21.99 -7.74 -6.72
C ILE A 211 23.16 -7.72 -5.77
N LYS A 212 23.00 -8.35 -4.61
CA LYS A 212 24.06 -8.46 -3.60
C LYS A 212 24.32 -9.91 -3.25
N GLN A 213 25.59 -10.27 -3.23
CA GLN A 213 26.06 -11.54 -2.68
C GLN A 213 26.91 -11.32 -1.43
N GLU A 214 26.93 -12.35 -0.59
CA GLU A 214 27.66 -12.34 0.67
C GLU A 214 29.15 -12.00 0.45
N GLY A 215 29.61 -10.93 1.09
CA GLY A 215 31.00 -10.47 1.02
C GLY A 215 31.47 -9.97 -0.35
N GLU A 216 30.57 -9.77 -1.32
CA GLU A 216 30.86 -9.15 -2.64
C GLU A 216 30.39 -7.69 -2.70
N ASN A 217 30.77 -6.97 -3.75
CA ASN A 217 30.23 -5.66 -4.08
C ASN A 217 28.73 -5.73 -4.38
N LEU A 218 28.03 -4.60 -4.22
CA LEU A 218 26.67 -4.44 -4.73
C LEU A 218 26.75 -4.24 -6.24
N GLN A 219 25.99 -5.03 -7.00
CA GLN A 219 25.86 -4.86 -8.44
C GLN A 219 24.54 -4.18 -8.74
N ILE A 220 24.58 -3.09 -9.50
CA ILE A 220 23.40 -2.35 -9.93
C ILE A 220 23.34 -2.40 -11.44
N LEU A 221 22.38 -3.13 -11.97
CA LEU A 221 22.12 -3.28 -13.40
C LEU A 221 20.98 -2.37 -13.81
N ASP A 222 21.19 -1.51 -14.79
CA ASP A 222 20.08 -0.82 -15.46
C ASP A 222 19.37 -1.78 -16.41
N VAL A 223 18.09 -2.05 -16.19
CA VAL A 223 17.33 -3.05 -16.97
C VAL A 223 16.93 -2.56 -18.36
N ARG A 224 17.04 -1.25 -18.64
CA ARG A 224 16.74 -0.66 -19.96
C ARG A 224 17.94 -0.74 -20.88
N ASN A 225 19.12 -0.34 -20.38
CA ASN A 225 20.34 -0.24 -21.20
C ASN A 225 21.40 -1.30 -20.89
N PHE A 226 21.20 -2.12 -19.86
CA PHE A 226 22.08 -3.23 -19.45
C PHE A 226 23.48 -2.82 -19.03
N GLN A 227 23.67 -1.55 -18.69
CA GLN A 227 24.89 -1.08 -18.04
C GLN A 227 24.86 -1.49 -16.57
N SER A 228 25.95 -2.07 -16.11
CA SER A 228 26.16 -2.42 -14.71
C SER A 228 27.17 -1.48 -14.07
N ILE A 229 26.88 -1.04 -12.86
CA ILE A 229 27.85 -0.42 -11.98
C ILE A 229 28.05 -1.32 -10.76
N GLU A 230 29.25 -1.29 -10.20
CA GLU A 230 29.54 -1.93 -8.91
C GLU A 230 29.77 -0.86 -7.86
N VAL A 231 29.15 -1.04 -6.70
CA VAL A 231 29.40 -0.23 -5.51
C VAL A 231 30.21 -1.07 -4.54
N SER A 232 31.34 -0.53 -4.10
CA SER A 232 32.28 -1.24 -3.23
C SER A 232 31.60 -1.67 -1.93
N ARG A 233 31.92 -2.87 -1.43
CA ARG A 233 31.47 -3.32 -0.11
C ARG A 233 31.88 -2.40 1.05
N SER A 234 32.93 -1.59 0.87
CA SER A 234 33.35 -0.59 1.88
C SER A 234 32.43 0.63 1.91
N GLU A 235 31.71 0.87 0.82
CA GLU A 235 30.80 2.00 0.63
C GLU A 235 29.34 1.57 0.83
N PHE A 236 29.05 0.27 0.71
CA PHE A 236 27.71 -0.29 0.86
C PHE A 236 27.66 -1.39 1.93
N VAL A 237 27.04 -1.07 3.07
CA VAL A 237 26.73 -2.05 4.13
C VAL A 237 25.38 -2.70 3.81
N THR A 238 25.34 -4.03 3.67
CA THR A 238 24.08 -4.77 3.41
C THR A 238 23.11 -4.55 4.58
N PRO A 239 21.92 -3.95 4.36
CA PRO A 239 20.94 -3.79 5.41
C PRO A 239 20.33 -5.16 5.79
N SER A 240 19.93 -5.31 7.05
CA SER A 240 19.29 -6.55 7.56
C SER A 240 17.91 -6.82 6.95
N ALA A 241 17.27 -5.78 6.41
CA ALA A 241 16.10 -5.85 5.55
C ALA A 241 16.11 -4.61 4.65
N PHE A 242 15.77 -4.77 3.37
CA PHE A 242 15.26 -3.65 2.58
C PHE A 242 13.83 -3.43 3.03
N ILE A 243 13.68 -2.66 4.10
CA ILE A 243 12.39 -2.07 4.41
C ILE A 243 12.22 -1.01 3.33
N PHE A 244 11.57 -1.38 2.22
CA PHE A 244 10.80 -0.38 1.50
C PHE A 244 9.91 0.23 2.56
N LEU A 245 10.12 1.51 2.83
CA LEU A 245 9.51 2.25 3.93
C LEU A 245 8.00 2.34 3.69
N TYR A 246 7.26 1.22 3.79
CA TYR A 246 5.81 1.07 3.66
C TYR A 246 5.20 0.55 4.97
N GLU A 247 5.95 -0.17 5.81
CA GLU A 247 5.35 -0.88 6.95
C GLU A 247 5.04 0.01 8.17
N MET A 248 5.61 1.21 8.28
CA MET A 248 5.26 2.20 9.32
C MET A 248 5.16 3.63 8.75
N GLN A 249 4.78 3.78 7.47
CA GLN A 249 4.68 5.06 6.75
C GLN A 249 3.79 6.08 7.45
N LEU A 250 4.39 6.83 8.37
CA LEU A 250 3.84 8.11 8.73
C LEU A 250 4.59 9.19 7.95
N PHE A 251 4.96 8.89 6.70
CA PHE A 251 5.23 9.91 5.71
C PHE A 251 4.64 9.54 4.35
N LEU A 252 4.06 10.51 3.66
CA LEU A 252 3.49 10.41 2.33
C LEU A 252 4.34 11.24 1.38
N THR A 253 4.76 10.68 0.26
CA THR A 253 5.39 11.43 -0.82
C THR A 253 4.41 11.56 -1.97
N PHE A 254 4.15 12.78 -2.44
CA PHE A 254 3.30 12.99 -3.60
C PHE A 254 3.83 14.16 -4.43
N ARG A 255 3.45 14.17 -5.71
CA ARG A 255 3.90 15.16 -6.70
C ARG A 255 2.71 15.99 -7.13
N SER A 256 2.62 17.21 -6.59
CA SER A 256 1.71 18.23 -7.10
C SER A 256 2.36 18.96 -8.27
N ARG A 257 1.56 19.62 -9.12
CA ARG A 257 1.86 20.11 -10.49
C ARG A 257 3.23 20.78 -10.74
N ASN A 258 3.99 21.20 -9.73
CA ASN A 258 5.40 21.62 -9.80
C ASN A 258 6.21 21.38 -8.50
N GLN A 259 5.72 20.62 -7.52
CA GLN A 259 6.37 20.42 -6.21
C GLN A 259 6.27 18.97 -5.76
N ASP A 260 7.41 18.37 -5.48
CA ASP A 260 7.53 17.06 -4.84
C ASP A 260 7.49 17.28 -3.31
N LEU A 261 6.43 16.81 -2.65
CA LEU A 261 6.17 17.06 -1.23
C LEU A 261 6.26 15.77 -0.42
N ILE A 262 6.80 15.90 0.80
CA ILE A 262 6.76 14.88 1.84
C ILE A 262 5.92 15.40 3.01
N ILE A 263 4.83 14.71 3.32
CA ILE A 263 4.09 14.90 4.57
C ILE A 263 4.67 13.91 5.55
N SER A 264 5.10 14.31 6.73
CA SER A 264 5.63 13.40 7.75
C SER A 264 5.01 13.67 9.12
N TYR A 265 4.76 12.61 9.88
CA TYR A 265 4.39 12.68 11.28
C TYR A 265 5.61 12.51 12.15
N CYS A 266 5.81 13.45 13.06
CA CYS A 266 6.83 13.37 14.10
C CYS A 266 6.16 13.16 15.45
N LYS A 267 6.40 12.00 16.04
CA LYS A 267 6.08 11.75 17.45
C LYS A 267 7.14 12.41 18.32
N ALA A 268 6.72 13.17 19.33
CA ALA A 268 7.65 13.76 20.28
C ALA A 268 8.31 12.66 21.12
N ASP A 269 9.63 12.77 21.38
CA ASP A 269 10.30 11.90 22.34
C ASP A 269 9.99 12.42 23.75
N PRO A 270 9.27 11.64 24.58
CA PRO A 270 8.93 12.05 25.93
C PRO A 270 10.16 12.27 26.84
N ASN A 271 11.35 11.83 26.43
CA ASN A 271 12.60 12.01 27.17
C ASN A 271 13.44 13.19 26.66
N ASP A 272 13.01 13.91 25.62
CA ASP A 272 13.74 15.06 25.07
C ASP A 272 13.29 16.38 25.72
N PRO A 273 14.09 16.99 26.60
CA PRO A 273 13.77 18.25 27.27
C PRO A 273 13.81 19.47 26.33
N SER A 274 14.30 19.32 25.10
CA SER A 274 14.29 20.38 24.07
C SER A 274 13.01 20.41 23.24
N SER A 275 12.14 19.41 23.40
CA SER A 275 10.84 19.40 22.74
C SER A 275 9.91 20.43 23.40
N GLU A 276 9.55 21.48 22.65
CA GLU A 276 8.48 22.39 23.05
C GLU A 276 7.18 21.57 23.20
N GLU A 277 6.82 21.30 24.47
CA GLU A 277 5.56 20.69 24.92
C GLU A 277 5.18 19.33 24.31
N ASN A 278 6.01 18.27 24.32
CA ASN A 278 5.58 16.90 23.95
C ASN A 278 4.76 16.81 22.63
N ALA A 279 4.90 17.79 21.73
CA ALA A 279 3.89 18.08 20.74
C ALA A 279 4.14 17.24 19.49
N CYS A 280 3.33 16.19 19.31
CA CYS A 280 3.25 15.47 18.05
C CYS A 280 2.85 16.44 16.92
N SER A 281 3.42 16.25 15.73
CA SER A 281 3.20 17.18 14.63
C SER A 281 3.17 16.51 13.27
N ILE A 282 2.44 17.11 12.34
CA ILE A 282 2.47 16.76 10.91
C ILE A 282 3.23 17.87 10.19
N ASN A 283 4.34 17.52 9.57
CA ASN A 283 5.16 18.43 8.77
C ASN A 283 4.87 18.20 7.30
N ILE A 284 4.86 19.26 6.51
CA ILE A 284 4.78 19.23 5.06
C ILE A 284 6.06 19.90 4.55
N SER A 285 6.90 19.16 3.85
CA SER A 285 8.21 19.63 3.40
C SER A 285 8.41 19.36 1.90
N GLU A 286 9.26 20.14 1.26
CA GLU A 286 9.70 19.88 -0.10
C GLU A 286 10.75 18.76 -0.12
N ILE A 287 10.56 17.74 -0.97
CA ILE A 287 11.40 16.54 -1.02
C ILE A 287 12.85 16.87 -1.35
N LEU A 288 13.08 17.74 -2.35
CA LEU A 288 14.44 18.00 -2.86
C LEU A 288 15.26 18.89 -1.94
N THR A 289 14.63 19.84 -1.25
CA THR A 289 15.34 20.82 -0.41
C THR A 289 15.26 20.49 1.08
N GLY A 290 14.33 19.62 1.47
CA GLY A 290 14.00 19.36 2.89
C GLY A 290 13.34 20.56 3.58
N LYS A 291 13.02 21.64 2.86
CA LYS A 291 12.43 22.84 3.43
C LYS A 291 11.03 22.54 3.93
N CYS A 292 10.78 22.79 5.23
CA CYS A 292 9.45 22.72 5.81
C CYS A 292 8.58 23.86 5.23
N LEU A 293 7.50 23.50 4.55
CA LEU A 293 6.52 24.40 3.97
C LEU A 293 5.40 24.72 4.96
N ALA A 294 4.96 23.72 5.74
CA ALA A 294 3.93 23.88 6.75
C ALA A 294 4.10 22.87 7.88
N LYS A 295 3.59 23.23 9.07
CA LYS A 295 3.63 22.37 10.26
C LYS A 295 2.36 22.49 11.08
N ILE A 296 1.69 21.38 11.30
CA ILE A 296 0.50 21.25 12.15
C ILE A 296 0.98 20.81 13.54
N LYS A 297 0.79 21.64 14.56
CA LYS A 297 1.04 21.34 15.97
C LYS A 297 -0.25 21.46 16.79
N ALA A 298 -0.35 20.71 17.88
CA ALA A 298 -1.50 20.79 18.80
C ALA A 298 -1.66 22.19 19.41
N GLY A 299 -0.56 22.87 19.76
CA GLY A 299 -0.57 24.19 20.39
C GLY A 299 -1.00 25.36 19.49
N SER A 300 -0.99 25.18 18.16
CA SER A 300 -1.32 26.23 17.19
C SER A 300 -2.79 26.27 16.78
N LEU A 301 -3.63 25.34 17.28
CA LEU A 301 -5.02 25.18 16.83
C LEU A 301 -6.01 25.85 17.81
N CYS A 302 -6.67 26.91 17.35
CA CYS A 302 -7.74 27.58 18.09
C CYS A 302 -8.91 26.62 18.36
N LYS A 303 -9.35 26.53 19.61
CA LYS A 303 -10.48 25.70 20.04
C LYS A 303 -11.75 26.08 19.27
N GLN A 304 -12.18 25.28 18.31
CA GLN A 304 -13.56 25.36 17.82
C GLN A 304 -14.49 24.84 18.93
N LYS A 305 -15.16 25.75 19.64
CA LYS A 305 -16.27 25.42 20.54
C LYS A 305 -17.48 25.04 19.70
N ASN A 306 -17.76 23.75 19.54
CA ASN A 306 -19.10 23.28 19.18
C ASN A 306 -19.40 21.91 19.80
N SER A 307 -20.56 21.80 20.44
CA SER A 307 -20.98 20.75 21.36
C SER A 307 -21.33 19.43 20.64
N SER A 308 -20.34 18.58 20.37
CA SER A 308 -20.58 17.18 19.98
C SER A 308 -19.87 16.20 20.92
N LYS A 309 -20.51 15.06 21.21
CA LYS A 309 -20.05 14.07 22.21
C LYS A 309 -18.75 13.31 21.86
N PHE A 310 -18.12 13.61 20.72
CA PHE A 310 -17.00 12.84 20.17
C PHE A 310 -15.79 13.68 19.71
N GLN A 311 -15.66 14.94 20.15
CA GLN A 311 -14.51 15.76 19.78
C GLN A 311 -13.27 15.42 20.60
N SER A 312 -12.22 14.95 19.93
CA SER A 312 -10.86 14.92 20.46
C SER A 312 -10.30 16.34 20.48
N THR A 313 -9.48 16.66 21.49
CA THR A 313 -8.64 17.87 21.42
C THR A 313 -7.61 17.73 20.29
N PRO A 314 -7.08 18.84 19.74
CA PRO A 314 -5.99 18.76 18.75
C PRO A 314 -4.78 17.92 19.21
N SER A 315 -4.48 17.94 20.51
CA SER A 315 -3.42 17.12 21.11
C SER A 315 -3.76 15.63 21.06
N GLU A 316 -4.99 15.25 21.42
CA GLU A 316 -5.47 13.87 21.34
C GLU A 316 -5.57 13.35 19.90
N ALA A 317 -5.93 14.22 18.95
CA ALA A 317 -5.99 13.89 17.54
C ALA A 317 -4.60 13.64 16.93
N LEU A 318 -3.57 14.35 17.41
CA LEU A 318 -2.19 14.19 16.96
C LEU A 318 -1.38 13.15 17.76
N GLY A 319 -1.82 12.72 18.95
CA GLY A 319 -0.96 12.00 19.89
C GLY A 319 -0.54 10.58 19.48
N ASP A 320 -1.36 9.87 18.70
CA ASP A 320 -1.11 8.47 18.31
C ASP A 320 -1.64 8.20 16.90
N ILE A 321 -1.14 8.94 15.91
CA ILE A 321 -1.49 8.73 14.50
C ILE A 321 -0.90 7.38 14.01
N THR A 322 -1.75 6.59 13.39
CA THR A 322 -1.46 5.23 12.87
C THR A 322 -1.76 5.10 11.38
N ALA A 323 -2.54 6.03 10.81
CA ALA A 323 -2.78 6.14 9.37
C ALA A 323 -2.81 7.62 8.95
N LEU A 324 -2.31 7.90 7.75
CA LEU A 324 -2.24 9.24 7.18
C LEU A 324 -2.66 9.17 5.71
N TYR A 325 -3.50 10.10 5.26
CA TYR A 325 -3.90 10.24 3.87
C TYR A 325 -3.98 11.72 3.48
N TYR A 326 -3.61 12.06 2.26
CA TYR A 326 -3.72 13.42 1.72
C TYR A 326 -4.66 13.41 0.51
N ASP A 327 -5.67 14.28 0.56
CA ASP A 327 -6.57 14.54 -0.54
C ASP A 327 -6.05 15.75 -1.33
N GLU A 328 -5.47 15.48 -2.49
CA GLU A 328 -4.92 16.52 -3.38
C GLU A 328 -6.00 17.44 -3.96
N GLU A 329 -7.23 16.94 -4.14
CA GLU A 329 -8.31 17.73 -4.74
C GLU A 329 -8.87 18.74 -3.74
N ARG A 330 -8.91 18.37 -2.46
CA ARG A 330 -9.44 19.20 -1.37
C ARG A 330 -8.36 19.93 -0.58
N GLU A 331 -7.09 19.61 -0.81
CA GLU A 331 -5.95 20.07 -0.01
C GLU A 331 -6.11 19.73 1.49
N GLU A 332 -6.72 18.58 1.79
CA GLU A 332 -7.02 18.13 3.16
C GLU A 332 -6.11 16.98 3.58
N ILE A 333 -5.69 16.97 4.84
CA ILE A 333 -5.00 15.82 5.45
C ILE A 333 -5.99 15.07 6.32
N TYR A 334 -5.93 13.75 6.26
CA TYR A 334 -6.72 12.83 7.08
C TYR A 334 -5.79 12.00 7.95
N THR A 335 -6.15 11.85 9.22
CA THR A 335 -5.39 11.03 10.15
C THR A 335 -6.28 10.06 10.88
N GLY A 336 -5.83 8.82 10.95
CA GLY A 336 -6.41 7.78 11.78
C GLY A 336 -5.53 7.57 13.01
N ASN A 337 -6.12 7.31 14.16
CA ASN A 337 -5.35 7.09 15.39
C ASN A 337 -5.58 5.69 16.00
N ARG A 338 -4.73 5.35 16.98
CA ARG A 338 -4.77 4.08 17.70
C ARG A 338 -6.10 3.82 18.44
N GLN A 339 -6.83 4.87 18.77
CA GLN A 339 -8.13 4.78 19.41
C GLN A 339 -9.26 4.54 18.40
N GLY A 340 -8.99 4.52 17.09
CA GLY A 340 -9.98 4.32 16.04
C GLY A 340 -10.77 5.57 15.67
N PHE A 341 -10.24 6.76 15.96
CA PHE A 341 -10.79 8.02 15.49
C PHE A 341 -10.17 8.42 14.16
N LEU A 342 -10.98 9.12 13.35
CA LEU A 342 -10.59 9.74 12.09
C LEU A 342 -10.72 11.26 12.26
N HIS A 343 -9.66 11.99 11.93
CA HIS A 343 -9.62 13.45 11.97
C HIS A 343 -9.30 14.00 10.58
N VAL A 344 -9.78 15.21 10.33
CA VAL A 344 -9.47 15.97 9.12
C VAL A 344 -8.79 17.28 9.50
N TRP A 345 -7.81 17.66 8.71
CA TRP A 345 -7.04 18.89 8.84
C TRP A 345 -7.17 19.64 7.51
N SER A 346 -7.81 20.80 7.56
CA SER A 346 -8.00 21.71 6.43
C SER A 346 -7.56 23.11 6.84
N ASN A 347 -7.24 23.95 5.86
CA ASN A 347 -6.91 25.36 6.09
C ASN A 347 -8.15 26.20 6.44
#